data_AF-A0A8S9BBF9-F1
#
_entry.id   AF-A0A8S9BBF9-F1
#
_cell.length_a   1.000
_cell.length_b   1.000
_cell.length_c   1.000
_cell.angle_alpha   90.00
_cell.angle_beta   90.00
_cell.angle_gamma   90.00
#
_symmetry.space_group_name_H-M   'P 1'
#
loop_
_entity.id
_entity.type
_entity.pdbx_description
1 polymer ?
#
loop_
_entity_poly.entity_id
_entity_poly.type
_entity_poly.pdbx_seq_one_letter_code
_entity_poly.pdbx_strand_id
1 'polypeptide(L)'
;MFCYSDPSWNFIEEHNLTPDEFENFLHRRGAFSKPCLPDGVSMVSELRLILQQNAQDAETFTPRVLSLRPEPYRRMIQAFHLSMRAIESTSCVGPFFWAAIDQDDENPHLQVAQRKSDVRKKAKTRGYELMLSYEFNTSITTGFCKGTPSSDVLESIKFLKACGPDICHPLLLPLMVFGHDASYKPDVNQRDARGWLRKLEHAISMRSEMMIAKAIF
;
A
#
# COMPACT_ATOMS: atom_id res chain seq x y z
N MET A 1 -11.75 4.14 -11.13
CA MET A 1 -11.12 4.94 -12.20
C MET A 1 -11.16 4.11 -13.46
N PHE A 2 -11.65 4.70 -14.55
CA PHE A 2 -11.85 4.01 -15.81
C PHE A 2 -11.09 4.74 -16.92
N CYS A 3 -10.29 3.98 -17.66
CA CYS A 3 -9.63 4.41 -18.89
C CYS A 3 -10.30 3.72 -20.08
N TYR A 4 -10.72 4.48 -21.07
CA TYR A 4 -11.32 3.99 -22.31
C TYR A 4 -10.48 4.36 -23.54
N SER A 5 -10.79 3.73 -24.67
CA SER A 5 -10.16 4.02 -25.96
C SER A 5 -10.41 5.45 -26.43
N ASP A 6 -11.55 6.02 -26.06
CA ASP A 6 -11.86 7.45 -26.19
C ASP A 6 -11.68 8.14 -24.82
N PRO A 7 -10.65 8.98 -24.65
CA PRO A 7 -10.37 9.65 -23.39
C PRO A 7 -11.48 10.57 -22.89
N SER A 8 -12.41 11.01 -23.76
CA SER A 8 -13.55 11.83 -23.34
C SER A 8 -14.52 11.09 -22.41
N TRP A 9 -14.46 9.75 -22.40
CA TRP A 9 -15.22 8.88 -21.50
C TRP A 9 -14.45 8.51 -20.23
N ASN A 10 -13.19 8.90 -20.09
CA ASN A 10 -12.43 8.61 -18.88
C ASN A 10 -13.09 9.28 -17.68
N PHE A 11 -13.27 8.54 -16.60
CA PHE A 11 -13.81 9.11 -15.38
C PHE A 11 -13.26 8.47 -14.12
N ILE A 12 -13.32 9.24 -13.04
CA ILE A 12 -12.89 8.86 -11.71
C ILE A 12 -14.07 9.05 -10.79
N GLU A 13 -14.37 8.01 -10.02
CA GLU A 13 -15.44 7.99 -9.04
C GLU A 13 -14.84 7.58 -7.70
N GLU A 14 -15.24 8.30 -6.64
CA GLU A 14 -14.81 8.03 -5.26
C GLU A 14 -15.98 8.30 -4.32
N HIS A 15 -16.35 7.27 -3.56
CA HIS A 15 -17.44 7.33 -2.59
C HIS A 15 -17.06 6.59 -1.31
N ASN A 16 -17.74 6.94 -0.23
CA ASN A 16 -17.67 6.15 1.00
C ASN A 16 -18.27 4.77 0.75
N LEU A 17 -17.52 3.71 1.09
CA LEU A 17 -17.99 2.34 0.96
C LEU A 17 -18.69 1.92 2.25
N THR A 18 -20.03 1.83 2.20
CA THR A 18 -20.83 1.35 3.34
C THR A 18 -20.78 -0.18 3.43
N PRO A 19 -20.98 -0.77 4.63
CA PRO A 19 -20.92 -2.22 4.80
C PRO A 19 -21.92 -3.02 3.95
N ASP A 20 -23.09 -2.44 3.66
CA ASP A 20 -24.15 -3.02 2.82
C ASP A 20 -23.77 -3.05 1.34
N GLU A 21 -23.02 -2.06 0.86
CA GLU A 21 -22.54 -2.00 -0.53
C GLU A 21 -21.20 -2.74 -0.75
N PHE A 22 -20.56 -3.21 0.32
CA PHE A 22 -19.25 -3.88 0.24
C PHE A 22 -19.25 -5.06 -0.73
N GLU A 23 -20.24 -5.95 -0.64
CA GLU A 23 -20.37 -7.12 -1.52
C GLU A 23 -20.75 -6.76 -2.96
N ASN A 24 -21.46 -5.64 -3.15
CA ASN A 24 -21.77 -5.13 -4.49
C ASN A 24 -20.51 -4.56 -5.13
N PHE A 25 -19.69 -3.84 -4.35
CA PHE A 25 -18.41 -3.34 -4.78
C PHE A 25 -17.45 -4.49 -5.12
N LEU A 26 -17.29 -5.49 -4.25
CA LEU A 26 -16.39 -6.61 -4.55
C LEU A 26 -16.73 -7.31 -5.87
N HIS A 27 -18.01 -7.56 -6.12
CA HIS A 27 -18.49 -8.39 -7.24
C HIS A 27 -19.05 -7.60 -8.43
N ARG A 28 -18.87 -6.28 -8.49
CA ARG A 28 -19.38 -5.42 -9.59
C ARG A 28 -20.89 -5.53 -9.83
N ARG A 29 -21.68 -5.45 -8.76
CA ARG A 29 -23.14 -5.53 -8.83
C ARG A 29 -23.80 -4.18 -8.59
N GLY A 30 -25.03 -4.03 -9.08
CA GLY A 30 -25.83 -2.82 -8.87
C GLY A 30 -25.13 -1.58 -9.42
N ALA A 31 -24.92 -0.59 -8.55
CA ALA A 31 -24.26 0.68 -8.88
C ALA A 31 -22.81 0.52 -9.38
N PHE A 32 -22.15 -0.62 -9.07
CA PHE A 32 -20.77 -0.90 -9.48
C PHE A 32 -20.65 -1.82 -10.69
N SER A 33 -21.77 -2.08 -11.38
CA SER A 33 -21.79 -2.88 -12.59
C SER A 33 -21.04 -2.20 -13.73
N LYS A 34 -20.60 -3.00 -14.71
CA LYS A 34 -19.89 -2.49 -15.88
C LYS A 34 -20.80 -1.49 -16.63
N PRO A 35 -20.31 -0.28 -16.96
CA PRO A 35 -21.10 0.68 -17.71
C PRO A 35 -21.37 0.19 -19.14
N CYS A 36 -22.53 0.58 -19.69
CA CYS A 36 -22.83 0.42 -21.10
C CYS A 36 -22.05 1.47 -21.90
N LEU A 37 -21.15 1.02 -22.77
CA LEU A 37 -20.32 1.89 -23.60
C LEU A 37 -20.95 2.09 -24.99
N PRO A 38 -20.73 3.26 -25.63
CA PRO A 38 -21.09 3.45 -27.04
C PRO A 38 -20.33 2.51 -27.98
N ASP A 39 -20.87 2.33 -29.18
CA ASP A 39 -20.21 1.57 -30.24
C ASP A 39 -18.82 2.16 -30.55
N GLY A 40 -17.81 1.29 -30.62
CA GLY A 40 -16.43 1.67 -30.89
C GLY A 40 -15.62 2.13 -29.66
N VAL A 41 -16.26 2.33 -28.50
CA VAL A 41 -15.56 2.65 -27.25
C VAL A 41 -15.31 1.36 -26.46
N SER A 42 -14.04 1.08 -26.13
CA SER A 42 -13.62 -0.07 -25.34
C SER A 42 -12.88 0.35 -24.09
N MET A 43 -12.88 -0.50 -23.07
CA MET A 43 -12.13 -0.28 -21.84
C MET A 43 -10.65 -0.62 -22.09
N VAL A 44 -9.77 0.34 -21.79
CA VAL A 44 -8.31 0.18 -21.87
C VAL A 44 -7.77 -0.32 -20.54
N SER A 45 -8.20 0.27 -19.44
CA SER A 45 -7.86 -0.21 -18.10
C SER A 45 -8.90 0.25 -17.08
N GLU A 46 -8.99 -0.48 -15.98
CA GLU A 46 -9.83 -0.10 -14.83
C GLU A 46 -9.02 -0.23 -13.56
N LEU A 47 -9.19 0.73 -12.63
CA LEU A 47 -8.71 0.61 -11.27
C LEU A 47 -9.87 0.69 -10.28
N ARG A 48 -10.02 -0.37 -9.48
CA ARG A 48 -10.98 -0.50 -8.39
C ARG A 48 -10.21 -0.62 -7.08
N LEU A 49 -10.29 0.39 -6.23
CA LEU A 49 -9.47 0.44 -5.02
C LEU A 49 -10.35 0.69 -3.80
N ILE A 50 -10.26 -0.19 -2.80
CA ILE A 50 -10.76 0.10 -1.46
C ILE A 50 -9.68 0.88 -0.73
N LEU A 51 -9.98 2.12 -0.36
CA LEU A 51 -9.05 3.02 0.29
C LEU A 51 -9.46 3.29 1.75
N GLN A 52 -8.69 2.77 2.70
CA GLN A 52 -8.80 3.16 4.10
C GLN A 52 -7.95 4.41 4.36
N GLN A 53 -8.61 5.55 4.32
CA GLN A 53 -7.99 6.85 4.57
C GLN A 53 -7.74 7.06 6.06
N ASN A 54 -6.63 7.75 6.38
CA ASN A 54 -6.38 8.30 7.71
C ASN A 54 -6.48 7.28 8.86
N ALA A 55 -5.91 6.07 8.72
CA ALA A 55 -5.92 5.07 9.78
C ALA A 55 -5.30 5.63 11.09
N GLN A 56 -6.10 5.72 12.15
CA GLN A 56 -5.71 6.36 13.42
C GLN A 56 -5.37 5.39 14.55
N ASP A 57 -5.76 4.12 14.43
CA ASP A 57 -5.47 3.11 15.44
C ASP A 57 -3.95 2.92 15.58
N ALA A 58 -3.44 3.05 16.81
CA ALA A 58 -2.02 2.92 17.11
C ALA A 58 -1.46 1.51 16.78
N GLU A 59 -2.33 0.51 16.78
CA GLU A 59 -2.04 -0.89 16.46
C GLU A 59 -2.31 -1.24 14.98
N THR A 60 -2.75 -0.29 14.13
CA THR A 60 -3.21 -0.60 12.75
C THR A 60 -2.18 -1.29 11.84
N PHE A 61 -0.90 -1.21 12.19
CA PHE A 61 0.21 -1.89 11.49
C PHE A 61 1.00 -2.86 12.37
N THR A 62 0.52 -3.17 13.58
CA THR A 62 1.16 -4.19 14.41
C THR A 62 0.84 -5.59 13.87
N PRO A 63 1.67 -6.59 14.20
CA PRO A 63 1.46 -7.95 13.71
C PRO A 63 0.09 -8.47 14.11
N ARG A 64 -0.56 -9.21 13.21
CA ARG A 64 -1.90 -9.82 13.42
C ARG A 64 -3.08 -8.85 13.53
N VAL A 65 -2.89 -7.57 13.23
CA VAL A 65 -3.99 -6.59 13.13
C VAL A 65 -4.40 -6.42 11.67
N LEU A 66 -5.67 -6.68 11.38
CA LEU A 66 -6.29 -6.48 10.06
C LEU A 66 -7.13 -5.21 10.04
N SER A 67 -7.23 -4.58 8.87
CA SER A 67 -8.03 -3.38 8.63
C SER A 67 -9.54 -3.59 8.73
N LEU A 68 -9.99 -4.81 8.44
CA LEU A 68 -11.38 -5.20 8.43
C LEU A 68 -11.57 -6.39 9.38
N ARG A 69 -12.83 -6.66 9.73
CA ARG A 69 -13.18 -7.93 10.40
C ARG A 69 -12.73 -9.11 9.51
N PRO A 70 -12.39 -10.26 10.10
CA PRO A 70 -11.81 -11.38 9.35
C PRO A 70 -12.61 -11.81 8.12
N GLU A 71 -13.93 -11.81 8.23
CA GLU A 71 -14.82 -12.28 7.17
C GLU A 71 -14.89 -11.32 5.96
N PRO A 72 -15.21 -10.02 6.12
CA PRO A 72 -15.07 -9.05 5.02
C PRO A 72 -13.65 -8.99 4.43
N TYR A 73 -12.60 -9.10 5.26
CA TYR A 73 -11.23 -9.12 4.76
C TYR A 73 -10.98 -10.32 3.86
N ARG A 74 -11.40 -11.53 4.29
CA ARG A 74 -11.30 -12.76 3.50
C ARG A 74 -12.02 -12.62 2.17
N ARG A 75 -13.26 -12.13 2.17
CA ARG A 75 -14.05 -11.95 0.95
C ARG A 75 -13.43 -10.95 0.00
N MET A 76 -12.86 -9.86 0.51
CA MET A 76 -12.09 -8.91 -0.30
C MET A 76 -10.87 -9.56 -0.93
N ILE A 77 -10.06 -10.29 -0.15
CA ILE A 77 -8.86 -10.98 -0.67
C ILE A 77 -9.24 -11.94 -1.80
N GLN A 78 -10.32 -12.72 -1.61
CA GLN A 78 -10.79 -13.68 -2.61
C GLN A 78 -11.36 -12.99 -3.85
N ALA A 79 -12.27 -12.04 -3.68
CA ALA A 79 -12.95 -11.38 -4.80
C ALA A 79 -12.00 -10.53 -5.66
N PHE A 80 -10.95 -9.96 -5.05
CA PHE A 80 -9.94 -9.15 -5.74
C PHE A 80 -8.69 -9.95 -6.10
N HIS A 81 -8.67 -11.28 -5.92
CA HIS A 81 -7.49 -12.11 -6.19
C HIS A 81 -6.20 -11.53 -5.59
N LEU A 82 -6.29 -10.99 -4.36
CA LEU A 82 -5.16 -10.36 -3.68
C LEU A 82 -4.26 -11.43 -3.06
N SER A 83 -2.97 -11.11 -2.94
CA SER A 83 -2.01 -12.05 -2.38
C SER A 83 -2.16 -12.20 -0.86
N MET A 84 -2.20 -13.45 -0.39
CA MET A 84 -2.10 -13.78 1.04
C MET A 84 -0.75 -13.37 1.64
N ARG A 85 0.27 -13.10 0.81
CA ARG A 85 1.58 -12.58 1.25
C ARG A 85 1.46 -11.28 2.05
N ALA A 86 0.42 -10.49 1.81
CA ALA A 86 0.16 -9.29 2.60
C ALA A 86 -0.07 -9.61 4.09
N ILE A 87 -0.76 -10.71 4.41
CA ILE A 87 -0.99 -11.15 5.79
C ILE A 87 0.33 -11.60 6.43
N GLU A 88 1.12 -12.37 5.71
CA GLU A 88 2.44 -12.84 6.16
C GLU A 88 3.39 -11.65 6.42
N SER A 89 3.29 -10.59 5.61
CA SER A 89 4.07 -9.37 5.75
C SER A 89 3.67 -8.49 6.94
N THR A 90 2.61 -8.83 7.68
CA THR A 90 2.17 -8.02 8.83
C THR A 90 3.20 -7.92 9.93
N SER A 91 4.13 -8.87 10.00
CA SER A 91 5.27 -8.88 10.93
C SER A 91 6.53 -8.22 10.38
N CYS A 92 6.57 -7.84 9.11
CA CYS A 92 7.74 -7.20 8.51
C CYS A 92 8.01 -5.83 9.15
N VAL A 93 9.26 -5.62 9.56
CA VAL A 93 9.75 -4.35 10.09
C VAL A 93 10.47 -3.60 8.97
N GLY A 94 10.08 -2.35 8.73
CA GLY A 94 10.61 -1.54 7.64
C GLY A 94 9.81 -1.69 6.33
N PRO A 95 10.39 -1.25 5.20
CA PRO A 95 9.72 -1.35 3.91
C PRO A 95 9.77 -2.79 3.37
N PHE A 96 8.63 -3.27 2.88
CA PHE A 96 8.43 -4.57 2.26
C PHE A 96 7.83 -4.35 0.88
N PHE A 97 8.44 -4.99 -0.13
CA PHE A 97 7.97 -4.98 -1.51
C PHE A 97 7.97 -6.40 -2.02
N TRP A 98 6.86 -6.80 -2.60
CA TRP A 98 6.69 -8.10 -3.21
C TRP A 98 5.79 -7.97 -4.42
N ALA A 99 6.14 -8.67 -5.49
CA ALA A 99 5.27 -8.85 -6.63
C ALA A 99 5.51 -10.23 -7.23
N ALA A 100 4.45 -10.86 -7.71
CA ALA A 100 4.53 -12.09 -8.48
C ALA A 100 3.33 -12.20 -9.41
N ILE A 101 3.50 -12.97 -10.47
CA ILE A 101 2.37 -13.48 -11.26
C ILE A 101 1.88 -14.74 -10.52
N ASP A 102 0.57 -14.87 -10.35
CA ASP A 102 0.00 -16.10 -9.80
C ASP A 102 0.13 -17.29 -10.77
N GLN A 103 -0.25 -18.48 -10.32
CA GLN A 103 -0.11 -19.73 -11.09
C GLN A 103 -1.40 -20.10 -11.83
N ASP A 104 -2.30 -19.15 -12.05
CA ASP A 104 -3.51 -19.36 -12.83
C ASP A 104 -3.21 -19.11 -14.31
N ASP A 105 -2.99 -20.18 -15.06
CA ASP A 105 -2.68 -20.10 -16.49
C ASP A 105 -3.89 -19.64 -17.33
N GLU A 106 -5.13 -19.83 -16.85
CA GLU A 106 -6.34 -19.41 -17.57
C GLU A 106 -6.61 -17.91 -17.36
N ASN A 107 -6.40 -17.42 -16.14
CA ASN A 107 -6.59 -16.03 -15.79
C ASN A 107 -5.44 -15.49 -14.92
N PRO A 108 -4.28 -15.20 -15.52
CA PRO A 108 -3.13 -14.78 -14.75
C PRO A 108 -3.35 -13.40 -14.14
N HIS A 109 -2.89 -13.23 -12.91
CA HIS A 109 -2.87 -11.96 -12.21
C HIS A 109 -1.46 -11.57 -11.78
N LEU A 110 -1.08 -10.31 -12.02
CA LEU A 110 0.05 -9.69 -11.36
C LEU A 110 -0.39 -9.19 -9.98
N GLN A 111 0.07 -9.89 -8.94
CA GLN A 111 -0.15 -9.49 -7.56
C GLN A 111 1.00 -8.60 -7.08
N VAL A 112 0.66 -7.51 -6.41
CA VAL A 112 1.62 -6.57 -5.79
C VAL A 112 1.25 -6.37 -4.34
N ALA A 113 2.23 -6.52 -3.45
CA ALA A 113 2.10 -6.19 -2.03
C ALA A 113 3.23 -5.25 -1.62
N GLN A 114 2.87 -4.09 -1.10
CA GLN A 114 3.82 -3.16 -0.49
C GLN A 114 3.34 -2.82 0.92
N ARG A 115 4.30 -2.76 1.85
CA ARG A 115 4.00 -2.37 3.22
C ARG A 115 5.15 -1.58 3.78
N LYS A 116 4.83 -0.58 4.58
CA LYS A 116 5.78 0.03 5.50
C LYS A 116 5.10 0.25 6.83
N SER A 117 5.80 -0.15 7.89
CA SER A 117 5.42 0.17 9.26
C SER A 117 6.64 0.79 9.93
N ASP A 118 6.58 2.10 10.17
CA ASP A 118 7.58 2.81 10.96
C ASP A 118 7.31 2.62 12.46
N VAL A 119 8.38 2.55 13.23
CA VAL A 119 8.34 2.55 14.70
C VAL A 119 7.65 3.83 15.18
N ARG A 120 6.83 3.71 16.24
CA ARG A 120 6.03 4.81 16.79
C ARG A 120 6.88 6.05 17.05
N LYS A 121 6.56 7.16 16.38
CA LYS A 121 7.12 8.48 16.70
C LYS A 121 6.07 9.26 17.48
N LYS A 122 6.38 9.62 18.74
CA LYS A 122 5.43 10.31 19.64
C LYS A 122 4.07 9.59 19.77
N ALA A 123 4.10 8.27 19.97
CA ALA A 123 2.91 7.40 20.06
C ALA A 123 2.03 7.30 18.79
N LYS A 124 2.45 7.87 17.65
CA LYS A 124 1.76 7.71 16.36
C LYS A 124 2.55 6.78 15.45
N THR A 125 1.86 5.80 14.89
CA THR A 125 2.41 4.91 13.86
C THR A 125 2.37 5.65 12.52
N ARG A 126 3.45 5.57 11.74
CA ARG A 126 3.45 5.98 10.33
C ARG A 126 3.56 4.72 9.49
N GLY A 127 2.65 4.54 8.55
CA GLY A 127 2.70 3.35 7.72
C GLY A 127 1.69 3.36 6.61
N TYR A 128 1.91 2.44 5.68
CA TYR A 128 0.98 2.15 4.61
C TYR A 128 0.99 0.66 4.29
N GLU A 129 -0.11 0.22 3.69
CA GLU A 129 -0.28 -1.10 3.12
C GLU A 129 -0.96 -0.90 1.76
N LEU A 130 -0.41 -1.52 0.73
CA LEU A 130 -0.94 -1.52 -0.62
C LEU A 130 -0.93 -2.95 -1.13
N MET A 131 -2.10 -3.44 -1.49
CA MET A 131 -2.30 -4.70 -2.18
C MET A 131 -2.99 -4.40 -3.50
N LEU A 132 -2.42 -4.85 -4.61
CA LEU A 132 -3.04 -4.79 -5.92
C LEU A 132 -3.03 -6.17 -6.57
N SER A 133 -4.02 -6.42 -7.40
CA SER A 133 -4.08 -7.55 -8.32
C SER A 133 -4.50 -7.04 -9.67
N TYR A 134 -3.67 -7.26 -10.68
CA TYR A 134 -3.93 -6.85 -12.06
C TYR A 134 -4.20 -8.09 -12.91
N GLU A 135 -5.41 -8.17 -13.44
CA GLU A 135 -5.86 -9.23 -14.32
C GLU A 135 -5.44 -8.93 -15.77
N PHE A 136 -4.59 -9.77 -16.36
CA PHE A 136 -4.05 -9.51 -17.70
C PHE A 136 -5.12 -9.56 -18.80
N ASN A 137 -6.11 -10.45 -18.66
CA ASN A 137 -7.14 -10.67 -19.68
C ASN A 137 -8.10 -9.48 -19.82
N THR A 138 -8.44 -8.83 -18.70
CA THR A 138 -9.43 -7.76 -18.66
C THR A 138 -8.81 -6.38 -18.50
N SER A 139 -7.51 -6.30 -18.18
CA SER A 139 -6.82 -5.06 -17.81
C SER A 139 -7.43 -4.35 -16.60
N ILE A 140 -8.05 -5.11 -15.70
CA ILE A 140 -8.63 -4.60 -14.45
C ILE A 140 -7.61 -4.76 -13.33
N THR A 141 -7.30 -3.65 -12.67
CA THR A 141 -6.58 -3.63 -11.40
C THR A 141 -7.59 -3.52 -10.27
N THR A 142 -7.60 -4.49 -9.37
CA THR A 142 -8.32 -4.41 -8.10
C THR A 142 -7.34 -4.26 -6.95
N GLY A 143 -7.78 -3.70 -5.82
CA GLY A 143 -6.85 -3.45 -4.73
C GLY A 143 -7.44 -2.97 -3.44
N PHE A 144 -6.58 -2.99 -2.43
CA PHE A 144 -6.81 -2.40 -1.13
C PHE A 144 -5.59 -1.55 -0.74
N CYS A 145 -5.84 -0.34 -0.26
CA CYS A 145 -4.80 0.53 0.26
C CYS A 145 -5.22 1.13 1.60
N LYS A 146 -4.29 1.17 2.55
CA LYS A 146 -4.44 1.80 3.86
C LYS A 146 -3.24 2.70 4.09
N GLY A 147 -3.49 3.90 4.64
CA GLY A 147 -2.43 4.80 5.07
C GLY A 147 -2.79 5.52 6.37
N THR A 148 -1.80 5.76 7.23
CA THR A 148 -1.96 6.72 8.35
C THR A 148 -2.02 8.15 7.83
N PRO A 149 -2.53 9.13 8.61
CA PRO A 149 -2.49 10.55 8.23
C PRO A 149 -1.06 11.09 7.98
N SER A 150 -0.06 10.43 8.55
CA SER A 150 1.37 10.76 8.39
C SER A 150 2.03 10.07 7.19
N SER A 151 1.31 9.19 6.50
CA SER A 151 1.78 8.54 5.27
C SER A 151 1.43 9.38 4.04
N ASP A 152 2.16 9.17 2.95
CA ASP A 152 1.97 9.90 1.69
C ASP A 152 0.94 9.24 0.77
N VAL A 153 0.11 8.32 1.30
CA VAL A 153 -0.90 7.57 0.52
C VAL A 153 -1.92 8.52 -0.12
N LEU A 154 -2.48 9.46 0.63
CA LEU A 154 -3.50 10.37 0.09
C LEU A 154 -2.94 11.29 -0.99
N GLU A 155 -1.70 11.75 -0.84
CA GLU A 155 -1.03 12.54 -1.88
C GLU A 155 -0.75 11.68 -3.12
N SER A 156 -0.34 10.42 -2.93
CA SER A 156 -0.17 9.45 -4.03
C SER A 156 -1.48 9.21 -4.79
N ILE A 157 -2.61 9.07 -4.08
CA ILE A 157 -3.94 8.92 -4.70
C ILE A 157 -4.35 10.18 -5.45
N LYS A 158 -4.03 11.37 -4.92
CA LYS A 158 -4.30 12.63 -5.61
C LYS A 158 -3.50 12.74 -6.92
N PHE A 159 -2.21 12.38 -6.91
CA PHE A 159 -1.41 12.32 -8.13
C PHE A 159 -1.93 11.27 -9.11
N LEU A 160 -2.32 10.10 -8.61
CA LEU A 160 -2.93 9.06 -9.43
C LEU A 160 -4.20 9.56 -10.11
N LYS A 161 -5.06 10.30 -9.42
CA LYS A 161 -6.26 10.87 -10.04
C LYS A 161 -5.94 11.92 -11.10
N ALA A 162 -4.84 12.66 -10.93
CA ALA A 162 -4.46 13.73 -11.85
C ALA A 162 -3.84 13.22 -13.17
N CYS A 163 -3.15 12.07 -13.18
CA CYS A 163 -2.44 11.56 -14.36
C CYS A 163 -2.72 10.09 -14.69
N GLY A 164 -3.44 9.38 -13.82
CA GLY A 164 -3.79 7.97 -13.99
C GLY A 164 -4.54 7.67 -15.29
N PRO A 165 -5.53 8.49 -15.69
CA PRO A 165 -6.24 8.32 -16.96
C PRO A 165 -5.37 8.43 -18.22
N ASP A 166 -4.20 9.07 -18.13
CA ASP A 166 -3.29 9.21 -19.27
C ASP A 166 -2.29 8.05 -19.35
N ILE A 167 -1.95 7.44 -18.22
CA ILE A 167 -0.90 6.42 -18.11
C ILE A 167 -1.48 5.01 -18.06
N CYS A 168 -2.62 4.82 -17.37
CA CYS A 168 -3.41 3.58 -17.33
C CYS A 168 -2.60 2.30 -17.03
N HIS A 169 -1.56 2.41 -16.20
CA HIS A 169 -0.64 1.29 -15.90
C HIS A 169 -0.82 0.77 -14.46
N PRO A 170 -0.88 -0.56 -14.25
CA PRO A 170 -1.14 -1.14 -12.92
C PRO A 170 -0.06 -0.82 -11.88
N LEU A 171 1.19 -0.60 -12.32
CA LEU A 171 2.31 -0.23 -11.43
C LEU A 171 2.41 1.27 -11.13
N LEU A 172 1.53 2.11 -11.67
CA LEU A 172 1.62 3.56 -11.45
C LEU A 172 1.46 3.94 -9.97
N LEU A 173 0.41 3.45 -9.31
CA LEU A 173 0.19 3.71 -7.88
C LEU A 173 1.32 3.12 -6.99
N PRO A 174 1.76 1.87 -7.18
CA PRO A 174 2.93 1.33 -6.47
C PRO A 174 4.18 2.18 -6.59
N LEU A 175 4.44 2.74 -7.79
CA LEU A 175 5.59 3.60 -8.03
C LEU A 175 5.44 4.97 -7.36
N MET A 176 4.25 5.57 -7.36
CA MET A 176 3.99 6.83 -6.66
C MET A 176 4.19 6.69 -5.14
N VAL A 177 3.60 5.65 -4.55
CA VAL A 177 3.73 5.38 -3.11
C VAL A 177 5.19 5.14 -2.74
N PHE A 178 5.91 4.34 -3.54
CA PHE A 178 7.33 4.10 -3.35
C PHE A 178 8.17 5.38 -3.49
N GLY A 179 7.90 6.21 -4.51
CA GLY A 179 8.65 7.45 -4.76
C GLY A 179 8.58 8.44 -3.60
N HIS A 180 7.41 8.56 -2.97
CA HIS A 180 7.27 9.36 -1.75
C HIS A 180 8.06 8.77 -0.57
N ASP A 181 8.08 7.45 -0.43
CA ASP A 181 8.78 6.79 0.65
C ASP A 181 10.31 6.80 0.50
N ALA A 182 10.79 6.62 -0.73
CA ALA A 182 12.20 6.57 -1.11
C ALA A 182 12.89 7.96 -1.14
N SER A 183 12.25 9.00 -0.61
CA SER A 183 12.87 10.32 -0.51
C SER A 183 14.19 10.26 0.28
N TYR A 184 15.19 11.03 -0.14
CA TYR A 184 16.53 10.98 0.47
C TYR A 184 16.56 11.54 1.91
N LYS A 185 15.61 12.42 2.27
CA LYS A 185 15.64 13.16 3.55
C LYS A 185 15.56 12.23 4.78
N PRO A 186 14.61 11.27 4.86
CA PRO A 186 14.61 10.27 5.94
C PRO A 186 15.88 9.42 5.99
N ASP A 187 16.44 9.03 4.85
CA ASP A 187 17.67 8.22 4.81
C ASP A 187 18.87 8.98 5.41
N VAL A 188 19.06 10.25 5.01
CA VAL A 188 20.10 11.13 5.61
C VAL A 188 19.91 11.24 7.13
N ASN A 189 18.70 11.57 7.59
CA ASN A 189 18.41 11.68 9.02
C ASN A 189 18.66 10.38 9.80
N GLN A 190 18.32 9.22 9.22
CA GLN A 190 18.59 7.92 9.85
C GLN A 190 20.09 7.60 9.88
N ARG A 191 20.84 7.95 8.84
CA ARG A 191 22.31 7.79 8.80
C ARG A 191 22.99 8.66 9.86
N ASP A 192 22.56 9.91 10.01
CA ASP A 192 23.09 10.82 11.02
C ASP A 192 22.79 10.33 12.44
N ALA A 193 21.55 9.91 12.70
CA ALA A 193 21.15 9.35 13.99
C ALA A 193 21.95 8.08 14.35
N ARG A 194 22.15 7.17 13.39
CA ARG A 194 23.01 5.98 13.58
C ARG A 194 24.46 6.38 13.82
N GLY A 195 24.97 7.38 13.11
CA GLY A 195 26.31 7.93 13.33
C GLY A 195 26.48 8.49 14.74
N TRP A 196 25.47 9.20 15.26
CA TRP A 196 25.49 9.74 16.61
C TRP A 196 25.40 8.65 17.68
N LEU A 197 24.53 7.64 17.50
CA LEU A 197 24.45 6.49 18.41
C LEU A 197 25.78 5.74 18.50
N ARG A 198 26.45 5.47 17.38
CA ARG A 198 27.78 4.82 17.38
C ARG A 198 28.83 5.62 18.15
N LYS A 199 28.80 6.96 18.05
CA LYS A 199 29.71 7.82 18.81
C LYS A 199 29.46 7.72 20.31
N LEU A 200 28.20 7.66 20.73
CA LEU A 200 27.83 7.46 22.13
C LEU A 200 28.23 6.07 22.63
N GLU A 201 27.92 5.03 21.87
CA GLU A 201 28.31 3.65 22.18
C GLU A 201 29.83 3.54 22.35
N HIS A 202 30.60 4.11 21.44
CA HIS A 202 32.06 4.16 21.54
C HIS A 202 32.54 4.91 22.79
N ALA A 203 31.97 6.07 23.09
CA ALA A 203 32.34 6.85 24.27
C ALA A 203 32.03 6.10 25.59
N ILE A 204 30.94 5.35 25.64
CA ILE A 204 30.56 4.53 26.80
C ILE A 204 31.49 3.32 26.95
N SER A 205 31.77 2.59 25.86
CA SER A 205 32.66 1.43 25.90
C SER A 205 34.08 1.80 26.38
N MET A 206 34.65 2.89 25.84
CA MET A 206 35.97 3.38 26.26
C MET A 206 36.01 3.79 27.74
N ARG A 207 34.89 4.30 28.29
CA ARG A 207 34.79 4.67 29.71
C ARG A 207 34.76 3.44 30.62
N SER A 208 34.08 2.38 30.19
CA SER A 208 34.04 1.10 30.92
C SER A 208 35.41 0.43 30.94
N GLU A 209 36.14 0.44 29.83
CA GLU A 209 37.51 -0.10 29.75
C GLU A 209 38.48 0.67 30.67
N MET A 210 38.39 2.00 30.74
CA MET A 210 39.19 2.79 31.68
C MET A 210 38.85 2.53 33.16
N MET A 211 37.58 2.27 33.49
CA MET A 211 37.18 1.93 34.87
C MET A 211 37.64 0.52 35.27
N ILE A 212 37.60 -0.44 34.35
CA ILE A 212 38.16 -1.79 34.56
C ILE A 212 39.67 -1.72 34.74
N ALA A 213 40.38 -0.94 33.91
CA ALA A 213 41.82 -0.76 34.04
C ALA A 213 42.23 -0.16 35.40
N LYS A 214 41.47 0.82 35.92
CA LYS A 214 41.70 1.40 37.26
C LYS A 214 41.35 0.48 38.43
N ALA A 215 40.63 -0.62 38.21
CA ALA A 215 40.32 -1.59 39.25
C ALA A 215 41.35 -2.74 39.32
N ILE A 216 42.22 -2.86 38.31
CA ILE A 216 43.23 -3.92 38.18
C ILE A 216 44.63 -3.41 38.60
N PHE A 217 44.82 -2.10 38.69
CA PHE A 217 46.03 -1.44 39.21
C PHE A 217 45.70 -0.66 40.50
#